data_AF-A0A432SJL9-F1
#
_entry.id   AF-A0A432SJL9-F1
#
_cell.length_a   1.000
_cell.length_b   1.000
_cell.length_c   1.000
_cell.angle_alpha   90.00
_cell.angle_beta   90.00
_cell.angle_gamma   90.00
#
_symmetry.space_group_name_H-M   'P 1'
#
loop_
_entity.id
_entity.type
_entity.pdbx_description
1 polymer ?
#
loop_
_entity_poly.entity_id
_entity_poly.type
_entity_poly.pdbx_seq_one_letter_code
_entity_poly.pdbx_strand_id
1 'polypeptide(L)'
;MNMTKKILAMAVLAASMSVSASAAMQAQGQCKLKNLAADKVLYHGACTIRQSESGKNTVYEIKMGAGESFLFAGHGSQWMHGADKVKFTDLGGGAIFVWDKFSLSAVAR
;
A
#
# COMPACT_ATOMS: atom_id res chain seq x y z
N MET A 1 60.33 37.76 7.39
CA MET A 1 59.09 38.48 6.97
C MET A 1 58.46 37.74 5.80
N ASN A 2 57.22 37.28 6.01
CA ASN A 2 56.12 37.01 5.09
C ASN A 2 56.36 36.41 3.68
N MET A 3 55.69 35.29 3.39
CA MET A 3 54.42 35.34 2.62
C MET A 3 53.74 33.97 2.52
N THR A 4 52.67 33.80 3.30
CA THR A 4 51.74 32.66 3.22
C THR A 4 50.70 32.94 2.12
N LYS A 5 50.76 32.24 0.98
CA LYS A 5 49.72 32.30 -0.05
C LYS A 5 48.58 31.33 0.30
N LYS A 6 47.42 31.92 0.60
CA LYS A 6 46.15 31.23 0.89
C LYS A 6 45.62 30.56 -0.38
N ILE A 7 45.41 29.25 -0.33
CA ILE A 7 44.71 28.51 -1.38
C ILE A 7 43.22 28.49 -0.99
N LEU A 8 42.40 29.22 -1.76
CA LEU A 8 40.93 29.10 -1.69
C LEU A 8 40.52 27.88 -2.53
N ALA A 9 40.16 26.79 -1.86
CA ALA A 9 39.44 25.68 -2.48
C ALA A 9 37.94 25.95 -2.37
N MET A 10 37.30 26.27 -3.50
CA MET A 10 35.83 26.34 -3.60
C MET A 10 35.28 24.90 -3.62
N ALA A 11 34.66 24.48 -2.52
CA ALA A 11 33.87 23.25 -2.47
C ALA A 11 32.52 23.50 -3.15
N VAL A 12 32.32 22.90 -4.32
CA VAL A 12 31.00 22.80 -4.96
C VAL A 12 30.22 21.74 -4.21
N LEU A 13 29.40 22.15 -3.23
CA LEU A 13 28.40 21.27 -2.64
C LEU A 13 27.28 21.04 -3.67
N ALA A 14 27.42 19.97 -4.47
CA ALA A 14 26.31 19.43 -5.23
C ALA A 14 25.29 18.85 -4.24
N ALA A 15 24.26 19.63 -3.92
CA ALA A 15 23.12 19.17 -3.16
C ALA A 15 22.33 18.17 -4.03
N SER A 16 22.69 16.90 -3.94
CA SER A 16 21.91 15.80 -4.51
C SER A 16 20.54 15.75 -3.81
N MET A 17 19.52 16.31 -4.46
CA MET A 17 18.13 16.18 -4.01
C MET A 17 17.76 14.70 -4.06
N SER A 18 17.79 14.06 -2.91
CA SER A 18 17.32 12.69 -2.73
C SER A 18 15.80 12.73 -2.79
N VAL A 19 15.24 12.50 -3.98
CA VAL A 19 13.80 12.29 -4.14
C VAL A 19 13.49 10.92 -3.56
N SER A 20 12.97 10.87 -2.35
CA SER A 20 12.45 9.65 -1.74
C SER A 20 11.20 9.22 -2.51
N ALA A 21 11.38 8.41 -3.54
CA ALA A 21 10.28 7.69 -4.17
C ALA A 21 9.72 6.71 -3.12
N SER A 22 8.52 6.97 -2.61
CA SER A 22 7.81 6.05 -1.73
C SER A 22 7.56 4.74 -2.49
N ALA A 23 8.39 3.72 -2.20
CA ALA A 23 8.31 2.44 -2.87
C ALA A 23 6.97 1.76 -2.55
N ALA A 24 6.25 1.31 -3.59
CA ALA A 24 5.10 0.44 -3.39
C ALA A 24 5.58 -0.86 -2.74
N MET A 25 4.99 -1.22 -1.61
CA MET A 25 5.36 -2.40 -0.85
C MET A 25 4.50 -3.56 -1.33
N GLN A 26 5.15 -4.62 -1.85
CA GLN A 26 4.48 -5.81 -2.37
C GLN A 26 4.78 -7.02 -1.48
N ALA A 27 3.74 -7.78 -1.14
CA ALA A 27 3.85 -9.01 -0.37
C ALA A 27 3.00 -10.13 -1.00
N GLN A 28 3.45 -11.37 -0.86
CA GLN A 28 2.61 -12.54 -1.09
C GLN A 28 1.85 -12.88 0.19
N GLY A 29 0.63 -13.41 0.04
CA GLY A 29 -0.23 -13.68 1.19
C GLY A 29 -1.28 -14.75 0.92
N GLN A 30 -2.20 -14.86 1.87
CA GLN A 30 -3.43 -15.65 1.73
C GLN A 30 -4.64 -14.72 1.80
N CYS A 31 -5.57 -14.92 0.88
CA CYS A 31 -6.78 -14.13 0.78
C CYS A 31 -8.02 -15.01 0.84
N LYS A 32 -9.09 -14.46 1.42
CA LYS A 32 -10.41 -15.06 1.47
C LYS A 32 -11.46 -14.03 1.12
N LEU A 33 -12.20 -14.26 0.03
CA LEU A 33 -13.34 -13.45 -0.40
C LEU A 33 -14.64 -14.19 -0.06
N LYS A 34 -15.54 -13.51 0.64
CA LYS A 34 -16.84 -14.04 1.05
C LYS A 34 -17.96 -13.11 0.59
N ASN A 35 -19.02 -13.68 0.02
CA ASN A 35 -20.32 -13.02 -0.11
C ASN A 35 -21.09 -13.24 1.20
N LEU A 36 -21.29 -12.16 1.94
CA LEU A 36 -21.95 -12.11 3.24
C LEU A 36 -23.46 -12.34 3.14
N ALA A 37 -24.10 -11.88 2.06
CA ALA A 37 -25.55 -12.06 1.89
C ALA A 37 -25.94 -13.52 1.60
N ALA A 38 -25.07 -14.27 0.92
CA ALA A 38 -25.27 -15.68 0.62
C ALA A 38 -24.48 -16.62 1.57
N ASP A 39 -23.81 -16.07 2.58
CA ASP A 39 -22.90 -16.77 3.49
C ASP A 39 -21.89 -17.70 2.78
N LYS A 40 -21.39 -17.30 1.60
CA LYS A 40 -20.61 -18.18 0.71
C LYS A 40 -19.18 -17.67 0.51
N VAL A 41 -18.20 -18.55 0.68
CA VAL A 41 -16.81 -18.28 0.30
C VAL A 41 -16.69 -18.41 -1.22
N LEU A 42 -16.28 -17.33 -1.86
CA LEU A 42 -16.09 -17.27 -3.32
C LEU A 42 -14.64 -17.55 -3.71
N TYR A 43 -13.69 -17.24 -2.81
CA TYR A 43 -12.28 -17.48 -3.03
C TYR A 43 -11.57 -17.75 -1.70
N HIS A 44 -10.62 -18.69 -1.72
CA HIS A 44 -9.68 -18.92 -0.62
C HIS A 44 -8.36 -19.46 -1.19
N GLY A 45 -7.28 -18.69 -1.09
CA GLY A 45 -6.00 -19.08 -1.65
C GLY A 45 -4.96 -17.97 -1.68
N ALA A 46 -3.86 -18.24 -2.40
CA ALA A 46 -2.73 -17.33 -2.49
C ALA A 46 -3.06 -16.04 -3.24
N CYS A 47 -2.58 -14.92 -2.72
CA CYS A 47 -2.77 -13.61 -3.33
C CYS A 47 -1.51 -12.76 -3.27
N THR A 48 -1.50 -11.72 -4.09
CA THR A 48 -0.51 -10.64 -4.04
C THR A 48 -1.18 -9.41 -3.46
N ILE A 49 -0.54 -8.80 -2.48
CA ILE A 49 -0.98 -7.57 -1.83
C ILE A 49 0.06 -6.50 -2.18
N ARG A 50 -0.37 -5.41 -2.80
CA ARG A 50 0.47 -4.25 -3.07
C ARG A 50 -0.11 -3.05 -2.36
N GLN A 51 0.70 -2.41 -1.51
CA GLN A 51 0.37 -1.16 -0.87
C GLN A 51 1.16 -0.03 -1.54
N SER A 52 0.48 1.06 -1.85
CA SER A 52 1.10 2.27 -2.39
C SER A 52 0.45 3.51 -1.79
N GLU A 53 1.17 4.61 -1.77
CA GLU A 53 0.65 5.91 -1.34
C GLU A 53 0.26 6.75 -2.55
N SER A 54 -0.92 7.38 -2.50
CA SER A 54 -1.42 8.32 -3.48
C SER A 54 -1.84 9.61 -2.76
N GLY A 55 -0.95 10.59 -2.77
CA GLY A 55 -1.08 11.80 -1.95
C GLY A 55 -1.02 11.46 -0.47
N LYS A 56 -2.13 11.65 0.25
CA LYS A 56 -2.27 11.28 1.67
C LYS A 56 -2.96 9.94 1.88
N ASN A 57 -3.40 9.29 0.81
CA ASN A 57 -4.20 8.08 0.88
C ASN A 57 -3.32 6.84 0.65
N THR A 58 -3.56 5.82 1.45
CA THR A 58 -3.04 4.48 1.20
C THR A 58 -3.96 3.77 0.21
N VAL A 59 -3.37 3.09 -0.75
CA VAL A 59 -4.07 2.23 -1.71
C VAL A 59 -3.56 0.81 -1.54
N TYR A 60 -4.47 -0.10 -1.21
CA TYR A 60 -4.25 -1.55 -1.29
C TYR A 60 -4.80 -2.09 -2.60
N GLU A 61 -3.93 -2.75 -3.36
CA GLU A 61 -4.28 -3.58 -4.48
C GLU A 61 -4.11 -5.05 -4.09
N ILE A 62 -5.19 -5.83 -4.22
CA ILE A 62 -5.20 -7.24 -3.83
C ILE A 62 -5.58 -8.08 -5.04
N LYS A 63 -4.61 -8.85 -5.54
CA LYS A 63 -4.80 -9.73 -6.70
C LYS A 63 -4.94 -11.18 -6.25
N MET A 64 -6.09 -11.77 -6.56
CA MET A 64 -6.43 -13.16 -6.23
C MET A 64 -6.42 -14.01 -7.52
N GLY A 65 -5.41 -14.88 -7.66
CA GLY A 65 -5.26 -15.71 -8.87
C GLY A 65 -5.09 -14.88 -10.16
N ALA A 66 -5.77 -15.30 -11.23
CA ALA A 66 -5.69 -14.68 -12.56
C ALA A 66 -6.74 -13.58 -12.82
N GLY A 67 -7.62 -13.29 -11.86
CA GLY A 67 -8.67 -12.28 -12.00
C GLY A 67 -8.17 -10.84 -11.91
N GLU A 68 -9.12 -9.90 -12.01
CA GLU A 68 -8.88 -8.49 -11.74
C GLU A 68 -8.52 -8.24 -10.26
N SER A 69 -7.69 -7.23 -10.03
CA SER A 69 -7.30 -6.83 -8.67
C SER A 69 -8.44 -6.07 -7.98
N PHE A 70 -8.61 -6.31 -6.69
CA PHE A 70 -9.45 -5.47 -5.84
C PHE A 70 -8.64 -4.27 -5.38
N LEU A 71 -9.17 -3.07 -5.59
CA LEU A 71 -8.56 -1.81 -5.14
C LEU A 71 -9.35 -1.25 -3.96
N PHE A 72 -8.63 -0.95 -2.89
CA PHE A 72 -9.14 -0.27 -1.71
C PHE A 72 -8.29 0.96 -1.45
N ALA A 73 -8.91 2.14 -1.36
CA ALA A 73 -8.19 3.38 -1.11
C ALA A 73 -8.76 4.06 0.13
N GLY A 74 -7.89 4.58 0.99
CA GLY A 74 -8.36 5.25 2.19
C GLY A 74 -7.28 5.95 3.01
N HIS A 75 -7.73 6.72 3.99
CA HIS A 75 -6.89 7.37 4.98
C HIS A 75 -7.58 7.30 6.35
N GLY A 76 -6.86 6.80 7.36
CA GLY A 76 -7.42 6.59 8.70
C GLY A 76 -8.65 5.69 8.67
N SER A 77 -9.80 6.22 9.09
CA SER A 77 -11.08 5.49 9.15
C SER A 77 -11.91 5.58 7.86
N GLN A 78 -11.47 6.33 6.85
CA GLN A 78 -12.21 6.54 5.61
C GLN A 78 -11.61 5.66 4.50
N TRP A 79 -12.25 4.54 4.21
CA TRP A 79 -11.84 3.59 3.18
C TRP A 79 -12.94 3.39 2.14
N MET A 80 -12.55 3.17 0.89
CA MET A 80 -13.43 3.07 -0.27
C MET A 80 -13.03 1.92 -1.20
N HIS A 81 -14.03 1.33 -1.85
CA HIS A 81 -13.90 0.39 -2.96
C HIS A 81 -14.85 0.84 -4.08
N GLY A 82 -14.32 1.37 -5.17
CA GLY A 82 -15.15 2.08 -6.16
C GLY A 82 -15.94 3.21 -5.48
N ALA A 83 -17.26 3.17 -5.59
CA ALA A 83 -18.17 4.14 -4.94
C ALA A 83 -18.57 3.74 -3.51
N ASP A 84 -18.24 2.53 -3.06
CA ASP A 84 -18.72 1.99 -1.78
C ASP A 84 -17.79 2.35 -0.63
N LYS A 85 -18.40 2.66 0.53
CA LYS A 85 -17.66 2.80 1.79
C LYS A 85 -17.24 1.43 2.29
N VAL A 86 -15.99 1.34 2.74
CA VAL A 86 -15.38 0.11 3.25
C VAL A 86 -15.15 0.27 4.75
N LYS A 87 -15.59 -0.73 5.52
CA LYS A 87 -15.08 -0.92 6.89
C LYS A 87 -13.73 -1.61 6.79
N PHE A 88 -12.71 -0.95 7.31
CA PHE A 88 -11.34 -1.45 7.34
C PHE A 88 -10.99 -1.93 8.75
N THR A 89 -10.30 -3.05 8.84
CA THR A 89 -9.72 -3.55 10.08
C THR A 89 -8.28 -3.97 9.80
N ASP A 90 -7.35 -3.31 10.46
CA ASP A 90 -5.94 -3.67 10.45
C ASP A 90 -5.69 -4.88 11.34
N LEU A 91 -4.87 -5.81 10.86
CA LEU A 91 -4.46 -7.02 11.58
C LEU A 91 -2.96 -7.03 11.93
N GLY A 92 -2.21 -5.96 11.64
CA GLY A 92 -0.77 -5.86 11.92
C GLY A 92 0.15 -6.66 10.96
N GLY A 93 -0.44 -7.44 10.05
CA GLY A 93 0.24 -8.20 8.99
C GLY A 93 -0.71 -8.53 7.85
N GLY A 94 -1.78 -7.75 7.71
CA GLY A 94 -2.91 -8.02 6.85
C GLY A 94 -4.06 -7.08 7.16
N ALA A 95 -5.15 -7.23 6.44
CA ALA A 95 -6.34 -6.40 6.62
C ALA A 95 -7.61 -7.16 6.28
N ILE A 96 -8.71 -6.70 6.87
CA ILE A 96 -10.06 -7.08 6.48
C ILE A 96 -10.75 -5.84 5.91
N PHE A 97 -11.30 -6.01 4.72
CA PHE A 97 -12.13 -5.02 4.03
C PHE A 97 -13.55 -5.57 3.96
N VAL A 98 -14.53 -4.79 4.39
CA VAL A 98 -15.95 -5.14 4.28
C VAL A 98 -16.69 -4.00 3.57
N TRP A 99 -17.30 -4.28 2.43
CA TRP A 99 -18.06 -3.32 1.63
C TRP A 99 -19.29 -4.01 1.04
N ASP A 100 -20.39 -3.27 0.93
CA ASP A 100 -21.69 -3.80 0.51
C ASP A 100 -21.99 -5.18 1.16
N LYS A 101 -22.02 -6.25 0.37
CA LYS A 101 -22.28 -7.64 0.80
C LYS A 101 -21.04 -8.51 0.73
N PHE A 102 -19.85 -7.94 0.71
CA PHE A 102 -18.59 -8.67 0.57
C PHE A 102 -17.64 -8.41 1.73
N SER A 103 -16.86 -9.43 2.05
CA SER A 103 -15.71 -9.32 2.94
C SER A 103 -14.50 -9.94 2.26
N LEU A 104 -13.39 -9.22 2.29
CA LEU A 104 -12.09 -9.70 1.84
C LEU A 104 -11.11 -9.60 2.99
N SER A 105 -10.58 -10.75 3.42
CA SER A 105 -9.45 -10.83 4.34
C SER A 105 -8.19 -11.10 3.52
N ALA A 106 -7.11 -10.36 3.78
CA ALA A 106 -5.81 -10.56 3.16
C ALA A 106 -4.73 -10.55 4.23
N VAL A 107 -3.94 -11.61 4.33
CA VAL A 107 -2.88 -11.76 5.33
C VAL A 107 -1.56 -11.97 4.59
N ALA A 108 -0.64 -11.03 4.75
CA ALA A 108 0.72 -11.15 4.22
C ALA A 108 1.48 -12.24 4.97
N ARG A 109 2.43 -12.89 4.28
CA ARG A 109 3.32 -13.90 4.84
C ARG A 109 4.74 -13.37 4.94
#